data_AF-A0A542M1Z1-F1
#
_entry.id   AF-A0A542M1Z1-F1
#
_cell.length_a   1.000
_cell.length_b   1.000
_cell.length_c   1.000
_cell.angle_alpha   90.00
_cell.angle_beta   90.00
_cell.angle_gamma   90.00
#
_symmetry.space_group_name_H-M   'P 1'
#
loop_
_entity.id
_entity.type
_entity.pdbx_description
1 polymer ?
#
loop_
_entity_poly.entity_id
_entity_poly.type
_entity_poly.pdbx_seq_one_letter_code
_entity_poly.pdbx_strand_id
1 'polypeptide(L)'
;MEKINIDDADAAMAGMQALHSAMALELGNIEQRIASLAESPAARSASGMEDMSVYSVTRAALYSGLASINEILGWVHLMTEKDSQGNVPEAVKMLPTVPVFSIH
;
A
#
# COMPACT_ATOMS: atom_id res chain seq x y z
N MET A 1 -0.77 13.74 -24.21
CA MET A 1 -0.35 13.71 -22.80
C MET A 1 -1.48 14.32 -22.00
N GLU A 2 -2.36 13.46 -21.49
CA GLU A 2 -3.47 13.91 -20.65
C GLU A 2 -2.84 14.42 -19.35
N LYS A 3 -3.02 15.72 -19.08
CA LYS A 3 -2.55 16.30 -17.82
C LYS A 3 -3.44 15.72 -16.73
N ILE A 4 -2.86 14.97 -15.80
CA ILE A 4 -3.53 14.66 -14.53
C ILE A 4 -3.98 16.00 -13.96
N ASN A 5 -5.29 16.16 -13.78
CA ASN A 5 -5.83 17.34 -13.14
C ASN A 5 -5.32 17.34 -11.70
N ILE A 6 -4.62 18.40 -11.31
CA ILE A 6 -3.85 18.44 -10.05
C ILE A 6 -4.78 18.23 -8.84
N ASP A 7 -6.01 18.73 -8.92
CA ASP A 7 -7.02 18.56 -7.87
C ASP A 7 -7.44 17.09 -7.67
N ASP A 8 -7.48 16.30 -8.76
CA ASP A 8 -7.79 14.86 -8.70
C ASP A 8 -6.60 14.06 -8.14
N ALA A 9 -5.37 14.54 -8.35
CA ALA A 9 -4.17 13.93 -7.79
C ALA A 9 -4.08 14.14 -6.27
N ASP A 10 -4.40 15.33 -5.78
CA ASP A 10 -4.39 15.63 -4.35
C ASP A 10 -5.45 14.81 -3.59
N ALA A 11 -6.65 14.68 -4.15
CA ALA A 11 -7.70 13.82 -3.59
C ALA A 11 -7.29 12.34 -3.59
N ALA A 12 -6.66 11.85 -4.67
CA ALA A 12 -6.15 10.49 -4.74
C ALA A 12 -5.02 10.24 -3.73
N MET A 13 -4.10 11.19 -3.55
CA MET A 13 -3.04 11.10 -2.54
C MET A 13 -3.60 11.06 -1.12
N ALA A 14 -4.56 11.92 -0.80
CA ALA A 14 -5.23 11.91 0.50
C ALA A 14 -5.96 10.58 0.74
N GLY A 15 -6.63 10.04 -0.28
CA GLY A 15 -7.27 8.72 -0.23
C GLY A 15 -6.27 7.58 0.01
N MET A 16 -5.13 7.59 -0.69
CA MET A 16 -4.07 6.60 -0.50
C MET A 16 -3.42 6.68 0.88
N GLN A 17 -3.20 7.88 1.41
CA GLN A 17 -2.69 8.07 2.77
C GLN A 17 -3.68 7.59 3.82
N ALA A 18 -4.97 7.88 3.66
CA ALA A 18 -6.02 7.38 4.54
C ALA A 18 -6.10 5.84 4.51
N LEU A 19 -6.03 5.24 3.32
CA LEU A 19 -5.99 3.79 3.16
C LEU A 19 -4.73 3.18 3.80
N HIS A 20 -3.57 3.79 3.60
CA HIS A 20 -2.32 3.37 4.25
C HIS A 20 -2.46 3.36 5.78
N SER A 21 -2.98 4.44 6.37
CA SER A 21 -3.21 4.51 7.82
C SER A 21 -4.19 3.44 8.32
N ALA A 22 -5.28 3.20 7.59
CA ALA A 22 -6.25 2.16 7.95
C ALA A 22 -5.64 0.75 7.87
N MET A 23 -4.86 0.46 6.82
CA MET A 23 -4.18 -0.83 6.66
C MET A 23 -3.09 -1.05 7.71
N ALA A 24 -2.35 0.00 8.07
CA ALA A 24 -1.33 -0.07 9.13
C ALA A 24 -1.96 -0.34 10.51
N LEU A 25 -3.11 0.28 10.80
CA LEU A 25 -3.87 0.00 12.02
C LEU A 25 -4.33 -1.46 12.05
N GLU A 26 -4.90 -1.95 10.95
CA GLU A 26 -5.38 -3.33 10.88
C GLU A 26 -4.23 -4.35 10.95
N LEU A 27 -3.07 -4.03 10.37
CA LEU A 27 -1.87 -4.84 10.52
C LEU A 27 -1.46 -4.96 12.00
N GLY A 28 -1.46 -3.85 12.75
CA GLY A 28 -1.21 -3.89 14.19
C GLY A 28 -2.20 -4.77 14.95
N ASN A 29 -3.49 -4.72 14.59
CA ASN A 29 -4.52 -5.59 15.17
C ASN A 29 -4.24 -7.07 14.89
N ILE A 30 -3.88 -7.40 13.65
CA ILE A 30 -3.56 -8.78 13.24
C ILE A 30 -2.31 -9.28 13.97
N GLU A 31 -1.27 -8.46 14.11
CA GLU A 31 -0.05 -8.83 14.84
C GLU A 31 -0.35 -9.09 16.33
N GLN A 32 -1.19 -8.27 16.94
CA GLN A 32 -1.63 -8.48 18.33
C GLN A 32 -2.43 -9.78 18.48
N ARG A 33 -3.33 -10.09 17.52
CA ARG A 33 -4.09 -11.35 17.52
C ARG A 33 -3.19 -12.57 17.35
N ILE A 34 -2.18 -12.49 16.48
CA ILE A 34 -1.17 -13.55 16.32
C ILE A 34 -0.43 -13.78 17.63
N ALA A 35 0.05 -12.72 18.27
CA ALA A 35 0.77 -12.81 19.54
C ALA A 35 -0.11 -13.43 20.64
N SER A 36 -1.34 -12.93 20.78
CA SER A 36 -2.30 -13.44 21.78
C SER A 36 -2.66 -14.91 21.54
N LEU A 37 -2.84 -15.33 20.29
CA LEU A 37 -3.12 -16.72 19.94
C LEU A 37 -1.91 -17.62 20.22
N ALA A 38 -0.70 -17.15 19.95
CA ALA A 38 0.54 -17.91 20.21
C ALA A 38 0.76 -18.17 21.70
N GLU A 39 0.35 -17.24 22.57
CA GLU A 39 0.41 -17.38 24.04
C GLU A 39 -0.78 -18.17 24.61
N SER A 40 -1.84 -18.37 23.82
CA SER A 40 -3.05 -19.07 24.24
C SER A 40 -2.86 -20.60 24.27
N PRO A 41 -3.51 -21.31 25.20
CA PRO A 41 -3.61 -22.78 25.15
C PRO A 41 -4.20 -23.31 23.84
N ALA A 42 -4.97 -22.49 23.12
CA ALA A 42 -5.56 -22.83 21.83
C ALA A 42 -4.54 -22.87 20.68
N ALA A 43 -3.30 -22.39 20.86
CA ALA A 43 -2.29 -22.35 19.79
C ALA A 43 -2.05 -23.70 19.08
N ARG A 44 -2.26 -24.81 19.80
CA ARG A 44 -2.06 -26.18 19.30
C ARG A 44 -3.37 -26.90 18.94
N SER A 45 -4.53 -26.25 19.13
CA SER A 45 -5.78 -26.84 18.68
C SER A 45 -5.90 -26.70 17.16
N ALA A 46 -6.70 -27.57 16.54
CA ALA A 46 -6.98 -27.46 15.10
C ALA A 46 -7.56 -26.08 14.74
N SER A 47 -8.44 -25.54 15.58
CA SER A 47 -9.01 -24.20 15.40
C SER A 47 -7.96 -23.09 15.52
N GLY A 48 -7.04 -23.18 16.48
CA GLY A 48 -5.97 -22.18 16.61
C GLY A 48 -4.95 -22.24 15.47
N MET A 49 -4.68 -23.43 14.93
CA MET A 49 -3.84 -23.56 13.73
C MET A 49 -4.51 -22.96 12.49
N GLU A 50 -5.83 -23.13 12.34
CA GLU A 50 -6.61 -22.51 11.26
C GLU A 50 -6.62 -20.98 11.38
N ASP A 51 -6.93 -20.45 12.57
CA ASP A 51 -6.90 -19.01 12.84
C ASP A 51 -5.50 -18.42 12.57
N MET A 52 -4.44 -19.10 12.99
CA MET A 52 -3.05 -18.67 12.75
C MET A 52 -2.72 -18.64 11.26
N SER A 53 -3.23 -19.59 10.48
CA SER A 53 -3.08 -19.59 9.02
C SER A 53 -3.78 -18.39 8.39
N VAL A 54 -5.04 -18.12 8.79
CA VAL A 54 -5.80 -16.96 8.30
C VAL A 54 -5.07 -15.67 8.63
N TYR A 55 -4.65 -15.47 9.87
CA TYR A 55 -3.91 -14.27 10.27
C TYR A 55 -2.59 -14.11 9.53
N SER A 56 -1.87 -15.20 9.25
CA SER A 56 -0.62 -15.16 8.50
C SER A 56 -0.82 -14.71 7.05
N VAL A 57 -1.88 -15.20 6.40
CA VAL A 57 -2.26 -14.78 5.04
C VAL A 57 -2.68 -13.32 5.03
N THR A 58 -3.54 -12.91 5.96
CA THR A 58 -3.98 -11.51 6.09
C THR A 58 -2.80 -10.58 6.33
N ARG A 59 -1.86 -10.96 7.21
CA ARG A 59 -0.64 -10.21 7.48
C ARG A 59 0.20 -10.01 6.22
N ALA A 60 0.42 -11.08 5.44
CA ALA A 60 1.17 -10.99 4.18
C ALA A 60 0.49 -10.06 3.16
N ALA A 61 -0.84 -10.16 3.03
CA ALA A 61 -1.61 -9.28 2.15
C ALA A 61 -1.53 -7.81 2.57
N LEU A 62 -1.64 -7.52 3.87
CA LEU A 62 -1.53 -6.17 4.41
C LEU A 62 -0.13 -5.57 4.17
N TYR A 63 0.94 -6.33 4.44
CA TYR A 63 2.31 -5.88 4.13
C TYR A 63 2.50 -5.60 2.64
N SER A 64 2.01 -6.48 1.77
CA SER A 64 2.09 -6.26 0.32
C SER A 64 1.34 -5.01 -0.11
N GLY A 65 0.13 -4.79 0.39
CA GLY A 65 -0.66 -3.61 0.03
C GLY A 65 -0.06 -2.30 0.56
N LEU A 66 0.49 -2.31 1.78
CA LEU A 66 1.22 -1.15 2.32
C LEU A 66 2.46 -0.81 1.47
N ALA A 67 3.21 -1.81 1.03
CA ALA A 67 4.34 -1.61 0.14
C ALA A 67 3.90 -0.98 -1.19
N SER A 68 2.84 -1.51 -1.82
CA SER A 68 2.31 -0.96 -3.07
C SER A 68 1.81 0.49 -2.93
N ILE A 69 1.15 0.84 -1.82
CA ILE A 69 0.74 2.24 -1.58
C ILE A 69 1.96 3.15 -1.44
N ASN A 70 2.99 2.71 -0.71
CA ASN A 70 4.24 3.48 -0.57
C ASN A 70 4.96 3.68 -1.90
N GLU A 71 4.96 2.67 -2.77
CA GLU A 71 5.50 2.79 -4.14
C GLU A 71 4.74 3.83 -4.96
N ILE A 72 3.40 3.81 -4.92
CA ILE A 72 2.58 4.79 -5.65
C ILE A 72 2.79 6.21 -5.11
N LEU A 73 2.77 6.38 -3.78
CA LEU A 73 3.02 7.69 -3.15
C LEU A 73 4.41 8.21 -3.48
N GLY A 74 5.44 7.36 -3.44
CA GLY A 74 6.80 7.70 -3.83
C GLY A 74 6.90 8.09 -5.31
N TRP A 75 6.19 7.36 -6.19
CA TRP A 75 6.13 7.69 -7.61
C TRP A 75 5.46 9.03 -7.85
N VAL A 76 4.29 9.29 -7.26
CA VAL A 76 3.60 10.58 -7.37
C VAL A 76 4.50 11.70 -6.87
N HIS A 77 5.15 11.53 -5.72
CA HIS A 77 6.09 12.51 -5.19
C HIS A 77 7.19 12.83 -6.21
N LEU A 78 7.87 11.81 -6.74
CA LEU A 78 8.91 11.93 -7.76
C LEU A 78 8.41 12.60 -9.05
N MET A 79 7.17 12.33 -9.47
CA MET A 79 6.53 12.95 -10.64
C MET A 79 6.22 14.43 -10.41
N THR A 80 5.90 14.81 -9.18
CA THR A 80 5.53 16.18 -8.79
C THR A 80 6.74 17.06 -8.45
N GLU A 81 7.87 16.46 -8.07
CA GLU A 81 9.14 17.16 -7.94
C GLU A 81 9.58 17.68 -9.32
N LYS A 82 9.51 18.99 -9.51
CA LYS A 82 10.10 19.66 -10.67
C LYS A 82 11.48 20.16 -10.29
N ASP A 83 12.44 20.03 -11.20
CA ASP A 83 13.73 20.70 -11.04
C ASP A 83 13.56 22.25 -11.07
N SER A 84 14.62 22.99 -10.80
CA SER A 84 14.61 24.47 -10.81
C SER A 84 14.25 25.08 -12.17
N GLN A 85 14.12 24.26 -13.22
CA GLN A 85 13.72 24.64 -14.58
C GLN A 85 12.31 24.11 -14.95
N GLY A 86 11.61 23.45 -14.03
CA GLY A 86 10.28 22.91 -14.26
C GLY A 86 10.24 21.53 -14.92
N ASN A 87 11.39 20.86 -15.10
CA ASN A 87 11.46 19.55 -15.73
C ASN A 87 11.26 18.41 -14.72
N VAL A 88 10.73 17.30 -15.22
CA VAL A 88 10.55 16.07 -14.44
C VAL A 88 11.89 15.31 -14.38
N PRO A 89 12.28 14.74 -13.22
CA PRO A 89 13.57 14.06 -13.04
C PRO A 89 13.81 12.97 -14.07
N GLU A 90 15.05 12.83 -14.56
CA GLU A 90 15.39 11.85 -15.61
C GLU A 90 15.12 10.39 -15.18
N ALA A 91 15.19 10.11 -13.87
CA ALA A 91 14.82 8.83 -13.28
C ALA A 91 13.36 8.43 -13.54
N VAL A 92 12.44 9.39 -13.67
CA VAL A 92 11.05 9.15 -14.05
C VAL A 92 10.95 8.61 -15.48
N LYS A 93 11.77 9.13 -16.40
CA LYS A 93 11.71 8.75 -17.82
C LYS A 93 12.12 7.30 -18.06
N MET A 94 12.85 6.70 -17.12
CA MET A 94 13.33 5.32 -17.21
C MET A 94 12.38 4.29 -16.60
N LEU A 95 11.34 4.72 -15.87
CA LEU A 95 10.36 3.79 -15.32
C LEU A 95 9.40 3.32 -16.42
N PRO A 96 9.00 2.03 -16.42
CA PRO A 96 8.05 1.53 -17.38
C PRO A 96 6.76 2.36 -17.29
N THR A 97 6.35 2.93 -18.41
CA THR A 97 5.07 3.62 -18.52
C THR A 97 3.98 2.59 -18.30
N VAL A 98 3.22 2.73 -17.21
CA VAL A 98 2.04 1.90 -16.97
C VAL A 98 1.10 2.10 -18.17
N PRO A 99 0.78 1.05 -18.95
CA PRO A 99 -0.14 1.20 -20.05
C PRO A 99 -1.50 1.59 -19.47
N VAL A 100 -1.98 2.77 -19.84
CA VAL A 100 -3.37 3.14 -19.58
C VAL A 100 -4.23 2.27 -20.48
N PHE A 101 -4.79 1.20 -19.93
CA PHE A 101 -5.84 0.46 -20.62
C PHE A 101 -7.09 1.35 -20.61
N SER A 102 -7.37 1.99 -21.74
CA SER A 102 -8.67 2.63 -21.96
C SER A 102 -9.75 1.56 -21.90
N ILE A 103 -10.61 1.66 -20.88
CA ILE A 103 -11.87 0.94 -20.85
C ILE A 103 -12.80 1.71 -21.79
N HIS A 104 -12.95 1.22 -23.02
CA HIS A 104 -13.95 1.68 -23.99
C HIS A 104 -15.27 0.95 -23.77
#